data_AF-F4QH14-F1
#
_entry.id   AF-F4QH14-F1
#
_cell.length_a   1.000
_cell.length_b   1.000
_cell.length_c   1.000
_cell.angle_alpha   90.00
_cell.angle_beta   90.00
_cell.angle_gamma   90.00
#
_symmetry.space_group_name_H-M   'P 1'
#
loop_
_entity.id
_entity.type
_entity.pdbx_description
1 polymer ?
#
loop_
_entity_poly.entity_id
_entity_poly.type
_entity_poly.pdbx_seq_one_letter_code
_entity_poly.pdbx_strand_id
1 'polypeptide(L)'
;MDFQSGIDLIAFSEGDFTNTLANTTFTSNANGTAVGTGGQFVYNTTTHTLVWDSNGTGSGGVTATIIFDTAITITKSDLVFYTPI
;
A
#
# COMPACT_ATOMS: atom_id res chain seq x y z
N MET A 1 6.24 14.71 -4.97
CA MET A 1 5.68 14.68 -3.59
C MET A 1 6.85 14.49 -2.61
N ASP A 2 6.93 15.23 -1.50
CA ASP A 2 8.06 15.23 -0.55
C ASP A 2 7.81 14.38 0.71
N PHE A 3 7.07 13.28 0.55
CA PHE A 3 6.63 12.41 1.65
C PHE A 3 7.77 12.03 2.61
N GLN A 4 7.56 12.27 3.89
CA GLN A 4 8.47 11.92 4.97
C GLN A 4 7.81 10.94 5.95
N SER A 5 8.32 9.69 5.97
CA SER A 5 7.85 8.64 6.89
C SER A 5 7.96 9.08 8.35
N GLY A 6 6.93 8.75 9.13
CA GLY A 6 6.79 9.15 10.53
C GLY A 6 6.35 10.61 10.75
N ILE A 7 6.19 11.41 9.69
CA ILE A 7 5.61 12.76 9.74
C ILE A 7 4.32 12.80 8.92
N ASP A 8 4.40 12.35 7.66
CA ASP A 8 3.27 12.36 6.73
C ASP A 8 2.48 11.05 6.79
N LEU A 9 1.20 11.11 6.43
CA LEU A 9 0.30 9.97 6.37
C LEU A 9 -0.32 9.84 4.97
N ILE A 10 -0.48 8.60 4.53
CA ILE A 10 -1.24 8.23 3.34
C ILE A 10 -2.58 7.68 3.81
N ALA A 11 -3.64 8.43 3.53
CA ALA A 11 -4.98 8.09 3.97
C ALA A 11 -5.79 7.39 2.87
N PHE A 12 -6.42 6.27 3.22
CA PHE A 12 -7.35 5.57 2.35
C PHE A 12 -8.73 5.44 2.99
N SER A 13 -9.78 5.46 2.18
CA SER A 13 -11.13 5.13 2.63
C SER A 13 -11.27 3.62 2.77
N GLU A 14 -11.67 3.13 3.95
CA GLU A 14 -11.83 1.70 4.21
C GLU A 14 -12.82 1.02 3.26
N GLY A 15 -13.85 1.74 2.83
CA GLY A 15 -14.86 1.24 1.90
C GLY A 15 -14.34 0.89 0.51
N ASP A 16 -13.16 1.38 0.15
CA ASP A 16 -12.53 1.11 -1.16
C ASP A 16 -11.90 -0.31 -1.20
N PHE A 17 -11.78 -0.98 -0.05
CA PHE A 17 -11.15 -2.30 0.06
C PHE A 17 -12.18 -3.33 0.55
N THR A 18 -12.44 -4.34 -0.29
CA THR A 18 -13.55 -5.29 -0.14
C THR A 18 -13.35 -6.36 0.95
N ASN A 19 -12.20 -6.36 1.62
CA ASN A 19 -11.82 -7.32 2.64
C ASN A 19 -11.17 -6.61 3.84
N THR A 20 -11.76 -6.79 5.02
CA THR A 20 -11.36 -6.17 6.30
C THR A 20 -9.90 -6.43 6.74
N LEU A 21 -9.20 -7.37 6.09
CA LEU A 21 -7.77 -7.61 6.28
C LEU A 21 -6.87 -6.55 5.60
N ALA A 22 -7.44 -5.67 4.77
CA ALA A 22 -6.73 -4.69 3.97
C ALA A 22 -5.87 -3.70 4.76
N ASN A 23 -6.21 -3.46 6.02
CA ASN A 23 -5.48 -2.55 6.90
C ASN A 23 -4.35 -3.24 7.71
N THR A 24 -4.18 -4.56 7.60
CA THR A 24 -3.26 -5.30 8.48
C THR A 24 -1.91 -5.64 7.86
N THR A 25 -1.80 -5.66 6.54
CA THR A 25 -0.60 -6.17 5.86
C THR A 25 -0.02 -5.15 4.92
N PHE A 26 1.27 -4.87 5.12
CA PHE A 26 2.08 -4.01 4.29
C PHE A 26 3.39 -4.72 3.96
N THR A 27 3.76 -4.71 2.69
CA THR A 27 5.00 -5.29 2.19
C THR A 27 5.76 -4.22 1.42
N SER A 28 7.05 -4.06 1.71
CA SER A 28 7.95 -3.19 0.96
C SER A 28 9.09 -4.04 0.41
N ASN A 29 9.22 -4.13 -0.92
CA ASN A 29 10.29 -4.87 -1.57
C ASN A 29 10.58 -4.35 -2.99
N ALA A 30 11.70 -4.78 -3.56
CA ALA A 30 12.15 -4.33 -4.89
C ALA A 30 11.35 -4.93 -6.06
N ASN A 31 10.62 -6.02 -5.83
CA ASN A 31 9.91 -6.76 -6.88
C ASN A 31 8.44 -6.31 -7.03
N GLY A 32 7.91 -5.54 -6.07
CA GLY A 32 6.50 -5.17 -6.04
C GLY A 32 5.57 -6.37 -5.88
N THR A 33 6.04 -7.46 -5.26
CA THR A 33 5.26 -8.70 -5.10
C THR A 33 4.73 -8.79 -3.67
N ALA A 34 3.45 -9.15 -3.53
CA ALA A 34 2.86 -9.47 -2.24
C ALA A 34 3.53 -10.69 -1.59
N VAL A 35 3.51 -10.74 -0.25
CA VAL A 35 3.98 -11.89 0.54
C VAL A 35 2.77 -12.59 1.18
N GLY A 36 2.62 -13.89 0.92
CA GLY A 36 1.49 -14.68 1.41
C GLY A 36 0.30 -14.68 0.45
N THR A 37 -0.89 -14.98 0.95
CA THR A 37 -2.12 -15.17 0.15
C THR A 37 -3.26 -14.23 0.52
N GLY A 38 -2.97 -13.23 1.36
CA GLY A 38 -3.95 -12.26 1.84
C GLY A 38 -3.78 -10.91 1.18
N GLY A 39 -4.87 -10.13 1.18
CA GLY A 39 -4.86 -8.76 0.66
C GLY A 39 -3.87 -7.88 1.43
N GLN A 40 -3.09 -7.07 0.71
CA GLN A 40 -2.06 -6.23 1.30
C GLN A 40 -1.68 -5.03 0.46
N PHE A 41 -1.15 -4.00 1.12
CA PHE A 41 -0.44 -2.93 0.45
C PHE A 41 0.98 -3.36 0.12
N VAL A 42 1.41 -3.12 -1.12
CA VAL A 42 2.74 -3.46 -1.61
C VAL A 42 3.42 -2.21 -2.15
N TYR A 43 4.51 -1.81 -1.53
CA TYR A 43 5.39 -0.76 -2.05
C TYR A 43 6.55 -1.37 -2.83
N ASN A 44 6.63 -1.07 -4.12
CA ASN A 44 7.77 -1.40 -4.96
C ASN A 44 8.85 -0.33 -4.81
N THR A 45 9.97 -0.67 -4.18
CA THR A 45 11.07 0.28 -3.94
C THR A 45 11.88 0.60 -5.20
N THR A 46 11.71 -0.14 -6.29
CA THR A 46 12.39 0.08 -7.59
C THR A 46 11.59 1.04 -8.46
N THR A 47 10.27 0.88 -8.51
CA THR A 47 9.37 1.72 -9.33
C THR A 47 8.72 2.84 -8.52
N HIS A 48 8.99 2.89 -7.22
CA HIS A 48 8.42 3.83 -6.25
C HIS A 48 6.89 3.85 -6.31
N THR A 49 6.29 2.67 -6.42
CA THR A 49 4.85 2.52 -6.61
C THR A 49 4.23 1.78 -5.44
N LEU A 50 3.25 2.39 -4.77
CA LEU A 50 2.42 1.74 -3.76
C LEU A 50 1.15 1.22 -4.42
N VAL A 51 0.89 -0.07 -4.27
CA VAL A 51 -0.32 -0.72 -4.78
C VAL A 51 -1.09 -1.45 -3.70
N TRP A 52 -2.41 -1.54 -3.86
CA TRP A 52 -3.24 -2.48 -3.10
C TRP A 52 -3.37 -3.78 -3.88
N ASP A 53 -2.83 -4.90 -3.39
CA ASP A 53 -3.04 -6.24 -3.95
C ASP A 53 -4.13 -6.96 -3.13
N SER A 54 -5.33 -7.09 -3.70
CA SER A 54 -6.51 -7.63 -3.01
C SER A 54 -6.46 -9.13 -2.71
N ASN A 55 -5.64 -9.90 -3.42
CA ASN A 55 -5.63 -11.36 -3.35
C ASN A 55 -4.24 -11.95 -3.04
N GLY A 56 -3.21 -11.10 -2.90
CA GLY A 56 -1.85 -11.52 -2.56
C GLY A 56 -1.12 -12.23 -3.71
N THR A 57 -1.63 -12.13 -4.94
CA THR A 57 -1.06 -12.83 -6.11
C THR A 57 -0.49 -11.89 -7.16
N GLY A 58 0.09 -10.75 -6.78
CA GLY A 58 1.08 -9.95 -7.54
C GLY A 58 0.66 -9.36 -8.89
N SER A 59 -0.41 -9.84 -9.52
CA SER A 59 -0.85 -9.48 -10.88
C SER A 59 -2.37 -9.35 -11.01
N GLY A 60 -3.16 -9.94 -10.11
CA GLY A 60 -4.62 -10.07 -10.25
C GLY A 60 -5.48 -9.20 -9.32
N GLY A 61 -4.88 -8.41 -8.43
CA GLY A 61 -5.60 -7.73 -7.35
C GLY A 61 -5.34 -6.23 -7.20
N VAL A 62 -4.67 -5.59 -8.17
CA VAL A 62 -4.17 -4.21 -8.02
C VAL A 62 -5.27 -3.16 -8.21
N THR A 63 -5.65 -2.41 -7.18
CA THR A 63 -6.77 -1.43 -7.27
C THR A 63 -6.49 -0.01 -6.74
N ALA A 64 -5.32 0.26 -6.20
CA ALA A 64 -4.88 1.64 -5.94
C ALA A 64 -3.43 1.78 -6.38
N THR A 65 -3.05 2.94 -6.92
CA THR A 65 -1.67 3.21 -7.35
C THR A 65 -1.29 4.62 -6.92
N ILE A 66 -0.28 4.71 -6.04
CA ILE A 66 0.41 5.97 -5.76
C ILE A 66 1.82 5.83 -6.32
N ILE A 67 2.25 6.82 -7.12
CA ILE A 67 3.60 6.87 -7.68
C ILE A 67 4.34 8.02 -7.01
N PHE A 68 5.54 7.74 -6.52
CA PHE A 68 6.44 8.75 -5.97
C PHE A 68 7.56 9.05 -6.97
N ASP A 69 7.80 10.34 -7.22
CA ASP A 69 8.81 10.79 -8.19
C ASP A 69 10.24 10.41 -7.77
N THR A 70 10.43 10.22 -6.47
CA THR A 70 11.72 9.89 -5.85
C THR A 70 11.60 8.67 -4.96
N ALA A 71 12.74 8.03 -4.70
CA ALA A 71 12.81 6.96 -3.73
C ALA A 71 12.44 7.49 -2.34
N ILE A 72 11.37 6.94 -1.76
CA ILE A 72 10.96 7.21 -0.38
C ILE A 72 10.93 5.91 0.43
N THR A 73 11.00 6.06 1.75
CA THR A 73 10.68 4.98 2.70
C THR A 73 9.22 5.11 3.09
N ILE A 74 8.48 4.00 3.04
CA ILE A 74 7.12 3.88 3.56
C ILE A 74 7.11 2.71 4.53
N THR A 75 6.41 2.87 5.64
CA THR A 75 6.16 1.83 6.62
C THR A 75 4.66 1.62 6.78
N LYS A 76 4.26 0.52 7.43
CA LYS A 76 2.85 0.29 7.76
C LYS A 76 2.23 1.44 8.57
N SER A 77 3.02 2.05 9.46
CA SER A 77 2.57 3.14 10.35
C SER A 77 2.18 4.41 9.60
N ASP A 78 2.66 4.56 8.36
CA ASP A 78 2.36 5.70 7.51
C ASP A 78 1.01 5.57 6.79
N LEU A 79 0.41 4.38 6.77
CA LEU A 79 -0.86 4.10 6.10
C LEU A 79 -2.00 4.17 7.12
N VAL A 80 -2.97 5.06 6.87
CA VAL A 80 -4.16 5.19 7.71
C VAL A 80 -5.42 4.91 6.93
N PHE A 81 -6.36 4.27 7.60
CA PHE A 81 -7.64 3.87 7.03
C PHE A 81 -8.75 4.52 7.84
N TYR A 82 -9.71 5.12 7.16
CA TYR A 82 -10.82 5.79 7.80
C TYR A 82 -12.14 5.41 7.14
N THR A 83 -13.19 5.39 7.94
CA THR A 83 -14.57 5.35 7.45
C THR A 83 -15.02 6.79 7.16
N PRO A 84 -15.33 7.17 5.92
CA PRO A 84 -15.92 8.48 5.63
C PRO A 84 -17.30 8.60 6.29
N ILE A 85 -17.62 9.81 6.79
CA ILE A 85 -18.87 10.14 7.49
C ILE A 85 -19.96 10.50 6.49
#